data_AF-A0A840UYW2-F1
#
_entry.id   AF-A0A840UYW2-F1
#
_cell.length_a   1.000
_cell.length_b   1.000
_cell.length_c   1.000
_cell.angle_alpha   90.00
_cell.angle_beta   90.00
_cell.angle_gamma   90.00
#
_symmetry.space_group_name_H-M   'P 1'
#
loop_
_entity.id
_entity.type
_entity.pdbx_description
1 polymer ?
#
loop_
_entity_poly.entity_id
_entity_poly.type
_entity_poly.pdbx_seq_one_letter_code
_entity_poly.pdbx_strand_id
1 'polypeptide(L)'
;MLAIGFFAIKRCFFSSLDIVLTDRTVSIANQKIRKPFWTQGKFYNFDEGYVFYDNKAAYELSWGDALKQFKYTLLIKEVVPTINKDIIIYDKDKIVRKSLINYGSIKFILSSPTEDKQSIQSIGMYDCKQDDFVHFLKTGVLNSIDTLDLRGDFIQ
;
A
#
# COMPACT_ATOMS: atom_id res chain seq x y z
N MET A 1 14.18 9.93 0.64
CA MET A 1 12.74 10.22 0.50
C MET A 1 12.41 10.24 -0.98
N LEU A 2 11.46 9.42 -1.41
CA LEU A 2 11.01 9.33 -2.80
C LEU A 2 9.59 9.92 -2.87
N ALA A 3 9.37 10.89 -3.77
CA ALA A 3 8.09 11.60 -3.92
C ALA A 3 7.61 11.54 -5.37
N ILE A 4 6.47 10.88 -5.60
CA ILE A 4 6.05 10.44 -6.94
C ILE A 4 4.59 10.86 -7.28
N GLY A 5 3.81 11.29 -6.29
CA GLY A 5 2.38 11.56 -6.44
C GLY A 5 1.50 10.35 -6.08
N PHE A 6 0.20 10.56 -5.90
CA PHE A 6 -0.72 9.54 -5.39
C PHE A 6 -1.03 8.45 -6.42
N PHE A 7 -1.23 7.22 -5.96
CA PHE A 7 -1.59 6.08 -6.81
C PHE A 7 -3.10 5.95 -6.99
N ALA A 8 -3.53 5.59 -8.19
CA ALA A 8 -4.90 5.25 -8.48
C ALA A 8 -5.19 3.83 -7.93
N ILE A 9 -6.02 3.74 -6.90
CA ILE A 9 -6.41 2.45 -6.31
C ILE A 9 -7.71 1.98 -6.96
N LYS A 10 -7.66 0.84 -7.64
CA LYS A 10 -8.86 0.20 -8.19
C LYS A 10 -9.77 -0.31 -7.06
N ARG A 11 -11.08 -0.20 -7.23
CA ARG A 11 -12.09 -0.61 -6.21
C ARG A 11 -11.92 -2.03 -5.70
N CYS A 12 -11.41 -2.96 -6.52
CA CYS A 12 -11.16 -4.34 -6.10
C CYS A 12 -10.12 -4.45 -4.97
N PHE A 13 -9.23 -3.47 -4.82
CA PHE A 13 -8.25 -3.43 -3.75
C PHE A 13 -8.77 -2.74 -2.47
N PHE A 14 -9.97 -2.15 -2.47
CA PHE A 14 -10.46 -1.39 -1.32
C PHE A 14 -10.64 -2.28 -0.08
N SER A 15 -11.16 -3.48 -0.25
CA SER A 15 -11.28 -4.45 0.84
C SER A 15 -9.90 -4.88 1.34
N SER A 16 -8.97 -5.17 0.43
CA SER A 16 -7.62 -5.62 0.77
C SER A 16 -6.78 -4.54 1.45
N LEU A 17 -6.98 -3.27 1.09
CA LEU A 17 -6.33 -2.13 1.73
C LEU A 17 -7.08 -1.60 2.96
N ASP A 18 -8.21 -2.23 3.30
CA ASP A 18 -9.17 -1.78 4.31
C ASP A 18 -9.45 -0.26 4.20
N ILE A 19 -9.81 0.15 2.98
CA ILE A 19 -10.26 1.49 2.59
C ILE A 19 -11.73 1.38 2.16
N VAL A 20 -12.61 1.06 3.11
CA VAL A 20 -14.04 0.88 2.88
C VAL A 20 -14.83 1.92 3.66
N LEU A 21 -15.86 2.50 3.05
CA LEU A 21 -16.82 3.31 3.79
C LEU A 21 -17.68 2.39 4.66
N THR A 22 -17.56 2.50 5.97
CA THR A 22 -18.40 1.79 6.93
C THR A 22 -19.26 2.77 7.71
N ASP A 23 -20.52 2.42 7.92
CA ASP A 23 -21.42 3.24 8.73
C ASP A 23 -20.99 3.19 10.19
N ARG A 24 -20.60 4.35 10.73
CA ARG A 24 -20.36 4.50 12.17
C ARG A 24 -21.44 5.35 12.79
N THR A 25 -21.82 4.98 14.02
CA THR A 25 -22.75 5.77 14.82
C THR A 25 -21.95 6.83 15.57
N VAL A 26 -22.28 8.09 15.33
CA VAL A 26 -21.68 9.25 16.01
C VAL A 26 -22.76 9.93 16.85
N SER A 27 -22.42 10.32 18.07
CA SER A 27 -23.30 11.12 18.91
C SER A 27 -23.05 12.59 18.64
N ILE A 28 -24.06 13.31 18.15
CA ILE A 28 -24.02 14.76 17.95
C ILE A 28 -25.26 15.33 18.64
N ALA A 29 -25.07 16.26 19.58
CA ALA A 29 -26.15 16.88 20.35
C ALA A 29 -27.15 15.87 20.96
N ASN A 30 -26.64 14.83 21.62
CA ASN A 30 -27.41 13.71 22.21
C ASN A 30 -28.26 12.88 21.21
N GLN A 31 -28.06 13.05 19.90
CA GLN A 31 -28.66 12.20 18.87
C GLN A 31 -27.62 11.26 18.25
N LYS A 32 -27.99 10.00 18.07
CA LYS A 32 -27.17 8.98 17.40
C LYS A 32 -27.44 9.03 15.90
N ILE A 33 -26.46 9.47 15.12
CA ILE A 33 -26.57 9.57 13.66
C ILE A 33 -25.61 8.55 13.04
N ARG A 34 -26.07 7.77 12.06
CA ARG A 34 -25.20 6.94 11.21
C ARG A 34 -24.59 7.82 10.13
N LYS A 35 -23.27 7.86 10.04
CA LYS A 35 -22.56 8.51 8.94
C LYS A 35 -21.54 7.53 8.36
N PRO A 36 -21.30 7.56 7.04
CA PRO A 36 -20.26 6.75 6.44
C PRO A 36 -18.89 7.33 6.82
N PHE A 37 -18.00 6.49 7.34
CA PHE A 37 -16.61 6.82 7.63
C PHE A 37 -15.69 5.87 6.87
N TRP A 38 -14.62 6.42 6.28
CA TRP A 38 -13.56 5.60 5.71
C TRP A 38 -12.91 4.78 6.82
N THR A 39 -12.84 3.46 6.63
CA THR A 39 -11.95 2.64 7.44
C THR A 39 -10.52 3.03 7.14
N GLN A 40 -9.75 3.18 8.20
CA GLN A 40 -8.29 3.26 8.14
C GLN A 40 -7.81 2.01 8.85
N GLY A 41 -7.95 0.87 8.16
CA GLY A 41 -7.51 -0.40 8.71
C GLY A 41 -6.08 -0.36 9.20
N LYS A 42 -5.80 -1.20 10.20
CA LYS A 42 -4.45 -1.53 10.63
C LYS A 42 -4.00 -2.89 10.08
N PHE A 43 -4.83 -3.51 9.25
CA PHE A 43 -4.58 -4.80 8.65
C PHE A 43 -4.74 -4.63 7.15
N TYR A 44 -3.66 -4.87 6.43
CA TYR A 44 -3.64 -4.81 4.98
C TYR A 44 -3.41 -6.23 4.46
N ASN A 45 -4.06 -6.52 3.35
CA ASN A 45 -3.90 -7.76 2.62
C ASN A 45 -3.30 -7.44 1.26
N PHE A 46 -2.12 -7.99 1.00
CA PHE A 46 -1.42 -7.83 -0.25
C PHE A 46 -0.98 -9.21 -0.71
N ASP A 47 -1.10 -9.46 -2.01
CA ASP A 47 -0.55 -10.66 -2.60
C ASP A 47 0.60 -10.30 -3.56
N GLU A 48 1.51 -11.26 -3.72
CA GLU A 48 2.52 -11.20 -4.76
C GLU A 48 1.85 -11.06 -6.15
N GLY A 49 2.43 -10.23 -7.00
CA GLY A 49 1.91 -9.98 -8.34
C GLY A 49 0.86 -8.86 -8.42
N TYR A 50 0.45 -8.26 -7.31
CA TYR A 50 -0.41 -7.07 -7.34
C TYR A 50 0.29 -5.91 -8.05
N VAL A 51 -0.47 -5.20 -8.91
CA VAL A 51 0.03 -4.06 -9.69
C VAL A 51 -0.80 -2.80 -9.43
N PHE A 52 -0.09 -1.71 -9.11
CA PHE A 52 -0.68 -0.38 -8.93
C PHE A 52 -0.15 0.60 -9.98
N TYR A 53 -0.99 1.57 -10.36
CA TYR A 53 -0.63 2.62 -11.31
C TYR A 53 -0.98 3.98 -10.73
N ASP A 54 -0.23 5.01 -11.10
CA ASP A 54 -0.50 6.39 -10.68
C ASP A 54 -1.68 7.05 -11.43
N ASN A 55 -2.17 6.40 -12.48
CA ASN A 55 -3.27 6.90 -13.30
C ASN A 55 -4.33 5.82 -13.55
N LYS A 56 -5.61 6.19 -13.39
CA LYS A 56 -6.76 5.32 -13.66
C LYS A 56 -6.84 4.83 -15.11
N ALA A 57 -6.24 5.57 -16.05
CA ALA A 57 -6.18 5.19 -17.46
C ALA A 57 -5.59 3.78 -17.67
N ALA A 58 -4.67 3.35 -16.80
CA ALA A 58 -4.11 2.00 -16.82
C ALA A 58 -5.13 0.88 -16.55
N TYR A 59 -6.28 1.21 -15.97
CA TYR A 59 -7.38 0.27 -15.73
C TYR A 59 -8.54 0.41 -16.72
N GLU A 60 -8.62 1.54 -17.43
CA GLU A 60 -9.77 1.92 -18.26
C GLU A 60 -9.48 1.82 -19.76
N LEU A 61 -8.23 2.00 -20.19
CA LEU A 61 -7.83 2.07 -21.60
C LEU A 61 -7.13 0.81 -22.10
N SER A 62 -6.93 0.75 -23.42
CA SER A 62 -6.01 -0.20 -24.05
C SER A 62 -4.60 0.00 -23.50
N TRP A 63 -3.80 -1.07 -23.45
CA TRP A 63 -2.46 -1.00 -22.86
C TRP A 63 -1.55 0.05 -23.53
N GLY A 64 -1.57 0.12 -24.86
CA GLY A 64 -0.77 1.08 -25.62
C GLY A 64 -1.16 2.53 -25.35
N ASP A 65 -2.44 2.81 -25.10
CA ASP A 65 -2.90 4.16 -24.75
C ASP A 65 -2.70 4.47 -23.27
N ALA A 66 -2.83 3.47 -22.40
CA ALA A 66 -2.51 3.57 -20.98
C ALA A 66 -1.05 3.94 -20.74
N LEU A 67 -0.11 3.32 -21.47
CA LEU A 67 1.34 3.59 -21.37
C LEU A 67 1.69 5.07 -21.58
N LYS A 68 0.89 5.79 -22.38
CA LYS A 68 1.07 7.21 -22.65
C LYS A 68 0.59 8.10 -21.49
N GLN A 69 -0.20 7.57 -20.55
CA GLN A 69 -0.91 8.35 -19.53
C GLN A 69 -0.41 8.16 -18.10
N PHE A 70 0.01 6.95 -17.72
CA PHE A 70 0.59 6.71 -16.40
C PHE A 70 2.09 7.05 -16.40
N LYS A 71 2.63 7.48 -15.28
CA LYS A 71 4.06 7.77 -15.15
C LYS A 71 4.77 6.67 -14.38
N TYR A 72 4.07 6.01 -13.46
CA TYR A 72 4.65 5.02 -12.58
C TYR A 72 3.76 3.80 -12.42
N THR A 73 4.40 2.65 -12.27
CA THR A 73 3.76 1.40 -11.89
C THR A 73 4.53 0.74 -10.75
N LEU A 74 3.80 0.06 -9.86
CA LEU A 74 4.33 -0.71 -8.75
C LEU A 74 3.92 -2.16 -8.94
N LEU A 75 4.89 -3.07 -8.86
CA LEU A 75 4.63 -4.52 -8.87
C LEU A 75 5.11 -5.12 -7.54
N ILE A 76 4.20 -5.68 -6.76
CA ILE A 76 4.54 -6.40 -5.53
C ILE A 76 5.26 -7.71 -5.88
N LYS A 77 6.42 -7.92 -5.25
CA LYS A 77 7.26 -9.12 -5.42
C LYS A 77 7.24 -10.04 -4.21
N GLU A 78 7.22 -9.48 -3.01
CA GLU A 78 7.16 -10.29 -1.79
C GLU A 78 6.30 -9.57 -0.75
N VAL A 79 5.58 -10.34 0.06
CA VAL A 79 4.75 -9.84 1.15
C VAL A 79 4.99 -10.68 2.40
N VAL A 80 5.30 -10.00 3.50
CA VAL A 80 5.20 -10.55 4.85
C VAL A 80 3.92 -9.99 5.47
N PRO A 81 2.93 -10.83 5.85
CA PRO A 81 1.61 -10.37 6.28
C PRO A 81 1.65 -9.62 7.61
N THR A 82 0.65 -8.77 7.83
CA THR A 82 0.39 -8.16 9.14
C THR A 82 -0.04 -9.24 10.14
N ILE A 83 0.58 -9.28 11.31
CA ILE A 83 0.25 -10.21 12.41
C ILE A 83 -0.20 -9.41 13.63
N ASN A 84 -1.37 -9.77 14.16
CA ASN A 84 -1.80 -9.33 15.49
C ASN A 84 -1.33 -10.33 16.55
N LYS A 85 -0.47 -9.91 17.46
CA LYS A 85 -0.05 -10.71 18.61
C LYS A 85 -0.76 -10.22 19.87
N ASP A 86 -1.50 -11.12 20.50
CA ASP A 86 -1.96 -10.91 21.87
C ASP A 86 -0.78 -11.05 22.83
N ILE A 87 -0.55 -10.02 23.63
CA ILE A 87 0.42 -10.03 24.71
C ILE A 87 -0.31 -9.89 26.05
N ILE A 88 0.08 -10.72 27.01
CA ILE A 88 -0.43 -10.67 28.37
C ILE A 88 0.61 -9.95 29.23
N ILE A 89 0.20 -8.85 29.85
CA ILE A 89 1.05 -8.06 30.75
C ILE A 89 0.46 -8.17 32.15
N TYR A 90 1.29 -8.53 33.11
CA TYR A 90 0.95 -8.49 34.52
C TYR A 90 1.35 -7.13 35.08
N ASP A 91 0.37 -6.32 35.47
CA ASP A 91 0.57 -5.01 36.09
C ASP A 91 -0.19 -4.96 37.42
N LYS A 92 0.54 -4.89 38.53
CA LYS A 92 -0.01 -4.69 39.89
C LYS A 92 -1.27 -5.53 40.17
N ASP A 93 -1.12 -6.86 40.07
CA ASP A 93 -2.18 -7.86 40.28
C ASP A 93 -3.32 -7.89 39.26
N LYS A 94 -3.16 -7.22 38.11
CA LYS A 94 -4.11 -7.29 36.99
C LYS A 94 -3.47 -7.94 35.77
N ILE A 95 -4.23 -8.85 35.15
CA ILE A 95 -3.93 -9.40 33.84
C ILE A 95 -4.46 -8.41 32.79
N VAL A 96 -3.56 -7.73 32.09
CA VAL A 96 -3.90 -6.83 30.99
C VAL A 96 -3.56 -7.52 29.68
N ARG A 97 -4.58 -7.81 28.86
CA ARG A 97 -4.39 -8.26 27.49
C ARG A 97 -4.21 -7.04 26.59
N LYS A 98 -3.06 -6.91 25.94
CA LYS A 98 -2.82 -5.91 24.89
C LYS A 98 -2.67 -6.61 23.55
N SER A 99 -3.03 -5.90 22.49
CA SER A 99 -2.79 -6.32 21.11
C SER A 99 -1.59 -5.52 20.58
N LEU A 100 -0.59 -6.23 20.09
CA LEU A 100 0.58 -5.67 19.41
C LEU A 100 0.48 -6.03 17.93
N ILE A 101 0.41 -5.01 17.08
CA ILE A 101 0.34 -5.19 15.63
C ILE A 101 1.76 -5.12 15.06
N ASN A 102 2.17 -6.18 14.38
CA ASN A 102 3.33 -6.18 13.52
C ASN A 102 2.83 -6.08 12.07
N TYR A 103 3.05 -4.95 11.41
CA TYR A 103 2.57 -4.70 10.04
C TYR A 103 3.22 -5.58 8.97
N GLY A 104 4.28 -6.33 9.29
CA GLY A 104 5.02 -7.07 8.28
C GLY A 104 5.73 -6.14 7.30
N SER A 105 5.99 -6.62 6.07
CA SER A 105 6.72 -5.87 5.05
C SER A 105 6.24 -6.19 3.63
N ILE A 106 6.59 -5.34 2.69
CA ILE A 106 6.32 -5.47 1.26
C ILE A 106 7.59 -5.12 0.50
N LYS A 107 7.99 -6.01 -0.40
CA LYS A 107 8.95 -5.69 -1.46
C LYS A 107 8.24 -5.48 -2.77
N PHE A 108 8.60 -4.41 -3.46
CA PHE A 108 8.00 -4.06 -4.74
C PHE A 108 9.02 -3.46 -5.70
N ILE A 109 8.74 -3.60 -6.99
CA ILE A 109 9.46 -2.93 -8.07
C ILE A 109 8.68 -1.68 -8.45
N LEU A 110 9.38 -0.55 -8.48
CA LEU A 110 8.88 0.67 -9.11
C LEU A 110 9.43 0.76 -10.52
N SER A 111 8.55 1.04 -11.47
CA SER A 111 8.91 1.19 -12.88
C SER A 111 8.22 2.41 -13.50
N SER A 112 8.76 2.90 -14.60
CA SER A 112 8.15 3.95 -15.44
C SER A 112 8.12 3.53 -16.90
N PRO A 113 7.19 4.04 -17.71
CA PRO A 113 7.29 3.89 -19.16
C PRO A 113 8.59 4.50 -19.69
N THR A 114 9.17 3.89 -20.73
CA THR A 114 10.29 4.45 -21.49
C THR A 114 9.92 5.78 -22.15
N GLU A 115 10.92 6.55 -22.61
CA GLU A 115 10.68 7.86 -23.24
C GLU A 115 9.77 7.75 -24.47
N ASP A 116 9.93 6.68 -25.26
CA ASP A 116 9.13 6.36 -26.44
C ASP A 116 7.73 5.79 -26.14
N LYS A 117 7.43 5.54 -24.85
CA LYS A 117 6.18 4.96 -24.36
C LYS A 117 5.82 3.60 -24.97
N GLN A 118 6.82 2.83 -25.42
CA GLN A 118 6.60 1.48 -25.98
C GLN A 118 6.77 0.37 -24.94
N SER A 119 7.51 0.64 -23.85
CA SER A 119 7.82 -0.36 -22.83
C SER A 119 7.88 0.26 -21.44
N ILE A 120 8.14 -0.59 -20.44
CA ILE A 120 8.31 -0.18 -19.04
C ILE A 120 9.72 -0.55 -18.61
N GLN A 121 10.42 0.38 -17.97
CA GLN A 121 11.74 0.19 -17.40
C GLN A 121 11.69 0.24 -15.88
N SER A 122 12.44 -0.66 -15.23
CA SER A 122 12.58 -0.67 -13.76
C SER A 122 13.37 0.54 -13.31
N ILE A 123 12.83 1.28 -12.34
CA ILE A 123 13.53 2.36 -11.63
C ILE A 123 14.33 1.77 -10.47
N GLY A 124 13.74 0.81 -9.75
CA GLY A 124 14.40 0.15 -8.62
C GLY A 124 13.48 -0.78 -7.85
N MET A 125 14.07 -1.52 -6.91
CA MET A 125 13.36 -2.37 -5.97
C MET A 125 13.44 -1.78 -4.56
N TYR A 126 12.31 -1.80 -3.87
CA TYR A 126 12.11 -1.14 -2.59
C TYR A 126 11.48 -2.11 -1.59
N ASP A 127 11.85 -1.97 -0.32
CA ASP A 127 11.25 -2.66 0.82
C ASP A 127 10.74 -1.62 1.83
N CYS A 128 9.56 -1.86 2.39
CA CYS A 128 9.00 -1.07 3.47
C CYS A 128 7.94 -1.86 4.24
N LYS A 129 7.47 -1.32 5.38
CA LYS A 129 6.34 -1.90 6.10
C LYS A 129 5.04 -1.71 5.33
N GLN A 130 4.04 -2.56 5.59
CA GLN A 130 2.76 -2.45 4.90
C GLN A 130 2.05 -1.11 5.15
N ASP A 131 2.14 -0.55 6.36
CA ASP A 131 1.56 0.76 6.69
C ASP A 131 2.26 1.90 5.97
N ASP A 132 3.58 1.84 5.85
CA ASP A 132 4.38 2.77 5.04
C ASP A 132 4.04 2.66 3.56
N PHE A 133 3.85 1.44 3.03
CA PHE A 133 3.44 1.22 1.64
C PHE A 133 2.05 1.81 1.36
N VAL A 134 1.09 1.62 2.25
CA VAL A 134 -0.26 2.22 2.12
C VAL A 134 -0.19 3.75 2.20
N HIS A 135 0.66 4.29 3.08
CA HIS A 135 0.91 5.73 3.13
C HIS A 135 1.50 6.24 1.81
N PHE A 136 2.44 5.50 1.23
CA PHE A 136 3.04 5.80 -0.06
C PHE A 136 2.02 5.74 -1.21
N LEU A 137 1.15 4.74 -1.27
CA LEU A 137 0.06 4.68 -2.25
C LEU A 137 -0.85 5.93 -2.17
N LYS A 138 -1.11 6.43 -0.95
CA LYS A 138 -1.99 7.58 -0.71
C LYS A 138 -1.35 8.93 -1.02
N THR A 139 -0.08 9.09 -0.66
CA THR A 139 0.60 10.40 -0.65
C THR A 139 1.62 10.55 -1.78
N GLY A 140 2.07 9.43 -2.33
CA GLY A 140 3.22 9.38 -3.22
C GLY A 140 4.55 9.55 -2.52
N VAL A 141 4.60 9.63 -1.19
CA VAL A 141 5.82 9.88 -0.41
C VAL A 141 6.21 8.62 0.35
N LEU A 142 7.44 8.15 0.15
CA LEU A 142 8.02 7.03 0.89
C LEU A 142 9.12 7.54 1.82
N ASN A 143 8.86 7.45 3.13
CA ASN A 143 9.68 8.06 4.19
C ASN A 143 10.88 7.19 4.60
N SER A 144 10.71 5.87 4.67
CA SER A 144 11.78 4.89 4.92
C SER A 144 12.07 4.11 3.64
N ILE A 145 13.30 4.18 3.14
CA ILE A 145 13.71 3.45 1.95
C ILE A 145 14.98 2.68 2.28
N ASP A 146 14.88 1.36 2.28
CA ASP A 146 16.01 0.51 1.96
C ASP A 146 15.95 0.26 0.45
N THR A 147 16.93 0.80 -0.27
CA THR A 147 17.01 0.61 -1.73
C THR A 147 17.77 -0.67 -1.97
N LEU A 148 17.16 -1.64 -2.63
CA LEU A 148 17.85 -2.85 -3.06
C LEU A 148 18.34 -2.60 -4.49
N ASP A 149 19.65 -2.37 -4.63
CA ASP A 149 20.26 -2.18 -5.94
C ASP A 149 20.22 -3.52 -6.70
N LEU A 150 19.52 -3.53 -7.84
CA LEU A 150 19.41 -4.70 -8.71
C LEU A 150 20.61 -4.82 -9.68
N ARG A 151 21.68 -4.01 -9.51
CA ARG A 151 22.87 -4.03 -10.37
C ARG A 151 23.90 -5.14 -10.09
N GLY A 152 23.59 -6.12 -9.25
CA GLY A 152 24.30 -7.42 -9.18
C GLY A 152 23.23 -8.52 -9.13
N ASP A 153 23.12 -9.45 -10.06
CA ASP A 153 24.19 -10.25 -10.65
C ASP A 153 24.01 -10.45 -12.17
N PHE A 154 24.90 -9.85 -12.95
CA PHE A 154 25.34 -10.40 -14.23
C PHE A 154 26.87 -10.30 -14.24
N ILE A 155 27.53 -11.26 -13.59
CA ILE A 155 28.94 -11.56 -13.82
C ILE A 155 28.99 -13.00 -14.34
N GLN A 156 29.29 -13.09 -15.64
CA GLN A 156 29.74 -14.22 -16.49
C GLN A 156 29.32 -15.65 -16.13
#